data_AF-A0A7S2DLK2-F1
#
_entry.id   AF-A0A7S2DLK2-F1
#
_cell.length_a   1.000
_cell.length_b   1.000
_cell.length_c   1.000
_cell.angle_alpha   90.00
_cell.angle_beta   90.00
_cell.angle_gamma   90.00
#
_symmetry.space_group_name_H-M   'P 1'
#
loop_
_entity.id
_entity.type
_entity.pdbx_description
1 polymer ?
#
loop_
_entity_poly.entity_id
_entity_poly.type
_entity_poly.pdbx_seq_one_letter_code
_entity_poly.pdbx_strand_id
1 'polypeptide(L)'
;LVRRAGVAGGNCSWNRIDEIPWNRLQRRGQHRTLPLLVAANTVNYGRPWKLNTAEAMAATLCIVGLREDAVAMLRPFSWGEEFLRLNEEALEGYASASDSAGV
;
A
#
# COMPACT_ATOMS: atom_id res chain seq x y z
N LEU A 1 15.49 3.07 -2.13
CA LEU A 1 15.24 3.52 -0.74
C LEU A 1 14.68 2.39 0.12
N VAL A 2 13.55 1.79 -0.27
CA VAL A 2 12.85 0.72 0.48
C VAL A 2 13.78 -0.41 0.95
N ARG A 3 14.58 -1.01 0.05
CA ARG A 3 15.52 -2.09 0.42
C ARG A 3 16.56 -1.71 1.50
N ARG A 4 16.89 -0.42 1.65
CA ARG A 4 17.93 0.04 2.61
C ARG A 4 17.33 0.60 3.91
N ALA A 5 16.17 1.25 3.83
CA ALA A 5 15.59 2.01 4.93
C ALA A 5 14.24 1.45 5.42
N GLY A 6 13.68 0.45 4.74
CA GLY A 6 12.37 -0.12 5.04
C GLY A 6 11.19 0.73 4.57
N VAL A 7 9.99 0.29 4.94
CA VAL A 7 8.70 0.98 4.73
C VAL A 7 8.06 1.17 6.09
N ALA A 8 7.48 2.35 6.33
CA ALA A 8 6.68 2.64 7.51
C ALA A 8 5.26 3.00 7.07
N GLY A 9 4.26 2.35 7.65
CA GLY A 9 2.84 2.63 7.45
C GLY A 9 2.18 3.02 8.77
N GLY A 10 1.39 4.09 8.77
CA GLY A 10 0.60 4.48 9.94
C GLY A 10 -0.61 3.56 10.09
N ASN A 11 -0.69 2.82 11.20
CA ASN A 11 -1.87 2.02 11.53
C ASN A 11 -2.86 2.88 12.31
N CYS A 12 -3.89 3.37 11.63
CA CYS A 12 -4.93 4.20 12.22
C CYS A 12 -6.30 3.83 11.64
N SER A 13 -7.35 4.05 12.43
CA SER A 13 -8.72 3.93 11.91
C SER A 13 -8.99 5.07 10.92
N TRP A 14 -9.57 4.73 9.76
CA TRP A 14 -10.04 5.72 8.80
C TRP A 14 -11.02 6.73 9.41
N ASN A 15 -11.74 6.37 10.48
CA ASN A 15 -12.69 7.25 11.16
C ASN A 15 -12.02 8.30 12.06
N ARG A 16 -10.72 8.17 12.32
CA ARG A 16 -9.97 9.06 13.23
C ARG A 16 -8.75 9.67 12.55
N ILE A 17 -8.73 9.66 11.22
CA ILE A 17 -7.57 10.14 10.45
C ILE A 17 -7.33 11.64 10.62
N ASP A 18 -8.41 12.39 10.86
CA ASP A 18 -8.38 13.84 11.09
C ASP A 18 -7.82 14.21 12.47
N GLU A 19 -7.84 13.26 13.41
CA GLU A 19 -7.28 13.44 14.76
C GLU A 19 -5.76 13.23 14.80
N ILE A 20 -5.17 12.72 13.71
CA ILE A 20 -3.74 12.43 13.65
C ILE A 20 -2.99 13.75 13.58
N PRO A 21 -2.04 14.02 14.51
CA PRO A 21 -1.28 15.25 14.49
C PRO A 21 -0.18 15.16 13.43
N TRP A 22 -0.55 15.23 12.15
CA TRP A 22 0.35 15.15 11.00
C TRP A 22 1.51 16.14 11.09
N ASN A 23 1.25 17.31 11.66
CA ASN A 23 2.27 18.36 11.89
C ASN A 23 3.31 18.00 12.95
N ARG A 24 3.02 17.04 13.85
CA ARG A 24 3.90 16.61 14.94
C ARG A 24 4.61 15.28 14.67
N LEU A 25 4.06 14.45 13.78
CA LEU A 25 4.76 13.29 13.22
C LEU A 25 5.96 13.83 12.43
N GLN A 26 7.13 13.79 13.05
CA GLN A 26 8.35 14.36 12.48
C GLN A 26 8.53 13.91 11.02
N ARG A 27 8.83 14.87 10.14
CA ARG A 27 9.12 14.72 8.69
C ARG A 27 10.38 13.89 8.39
N ARG A 28 10.72 12.90 9.21
CA ARG A 28 11.89 12.06 9.01
C ARG A 28 11.52 10.95 8.03
N GLY A 29 12.09 11.02 6.83
CA GLY A 29 11.85 10.05 5.76
C GLY A 29 11.27 10.71 4.49
N GLN A 30 11.02 9.89 3.47
CA GLN A 30 10.37 10.34 2.24
C GLN A 30 8.90 9.92 2.27
N HIS A 31 8.02 10.92 2.33
CA HIS A 31 6.58 10.69 2.29
C HIS A 31 6.15 10.42 0.84
N ARG A 32 5.35 9.37 0.66
CA ARG A 32 4.77 8.97 -0.61
C ARG A 32 3.33 8.54 -0.38
N THR A 33 2.46 8.91 -1.29
CA THR A 33 1.08 8.40 -1.36
C THR A 33 1.07 7.29 -2.39
N LEU A 34 0.35 6.20 -2.11
CA LEU A 34 0.14 5.15 -3.10
C LEU A 34 -0.73 5.69 -4.24
N PRO A 35 -0.60 5.12 -5.45
CA PRO A 35 -1.57 5.34 -6.53
C PRO A 35 -2.86 4.55 -6.32
N LEU A 36 -3.80 4.69 -7.27
CA LEU A 36 -5.15 4.15 -7.15
C LEU A 36 -5.12 2.63 -7.05
N LEU A 37 -5.65 2.11 -5.95
CA LEU A 37 -5.83 0.68 -5.75
C LEU A 37 -7.17 0.44 -5.08
N VAL A 38 -7.72 -0.75 -5.32
CA VAL A 38 -9.00 -1.20 -4.80
C VAL A 38 -8.77 -2.16 -3.65
N ALA A 39 -9.46 -1.92 -2.54
CA ALA A 39 -9.37 -2.77 -1.36
C ALA A 39 -10.02 -4.15 -1.60
N ALA A 40 -9.37 -5.21 -1.12
CA ALA A 40 -9.91 -6.57 -1.02
C ALA A 40 -10.15 -7.00 0.44
N ASN A 41 -9.79 -6.17 1.41
CA ASN A 41 -10.11 -6.44 2.82
C ASN A 41 -11.62 -6.54 3.07
N THR A 42 -12.00 -7.28 4.11
CA THR A 42 -13.41 -7.59 4.43
C THR A 42 -14.27 -6.38 4.79
N VAL A 43 -13.67 -5.24 5.15
CA VAL A 43 -14.40 -4.04 5.60
C VAL A 43 -14.70 -3.10 4.44
N ASN A 44 -13.76 -2.95 3.50
CA ASN A 44 -13.80 -1.97 2.42
C ASN A 44 -13.74 -2.59 1.02
N TYR A 45 -14.04 -3.88 0.89
CA TYR A 45 -13.98 -4.61 -0.37
C TYR A 45 -14.59 -3.81 -1.54
N GLY A 46 -13.84 -3.69 -2.63
CA GLY A 46 -14.27 -2.98 -3.85
C GLY A 46 -14.19 -1.46 -3.75
N ARG A 47 -13.83 -0.87 -2.61
CA ARG A 47 -13.72 0.59 -2.46
C ARG A 47 -12.32 1.07 -2.88
N PRO A 48 -12.23 2.09 -3.74
CA PRO A 48 -10.94 2.68 -4.10
C PRO A 48 -10.34 3.42 -2.89
N TRP A 49 -9.01 3.45 -2.80
CA TRP A 49 -8.22 4.18 -1.79
C TRP A 49 -8.38 3.72 -0.32
N LYS A 50 -9.34 2.86 -0.02
CA LYS A 50 -9.65 2.40 1.34
C LYS A 50 -8.88 1.15 1.75
N LEU A 51 -7.59 1.15 1.42
CA LEU A 51 -6.66 0.09 1.79
C LEU A 51 -6.48 0.05 3.31
N ASN A 52 -6.27 -1.13 3.87
CA ASN A 52 -5.72 -1.28 5.20
C ASN A 52 -4.18 -1.19 5.16
N THR A 53 -3.53 -1.18 6.33
CA THR A 53 -2.07 -1.05 6.40
C THR A 53 -1.33 -2.22 5.73
N ALA A 54 -1.87 -3.44 5.78
CA ALA A 54 -1.25 -4.60 5.14
C ALA A 54 -1.34 -4.52 3.61
N GLU A 55 -2.49 -4.15 3.05
CA GLU A 55 -2.66 -3.90 1.61
C GLU A 55 -1.75 -2.76 1.13
N ALA A 56 -1.66 -1.67 1.89
CA ALA A 56 -0.79 -0.55 1.56
C ALA A 56 0.70 -0.94 1.56
N MET A 57 1.13 -1.75 2.53
CA MET A 57 2.50 -2.28 2.56
C MET A 57 2.74 -3.24 1.38
N ALA A 58 1.79 -4.13 1.07
CA ALA A 58 1.91 -5.08 -0.02
C ALA A 58 1.99 -4.37 -1.38
N ALA A 59 1.11 -3.39 -1.60
CA ALA A 59 1.14 -2.52 -2.77
C ALA A 59 2.51 -1.84 -2.93
N THR A 60 3.06 -1.30 -1.84
CA THR A 60 4.38 -0.67 -1.86
C THR A 60 5.45 -1.66 -2.30
N LEU A 61 5.44 -2.88 -1.76
CA LEU A 61 6.38 -3.94 -2.13
C LEU A 61 6.25 -4.34 -3.60
N CYS A 62 5.02 -4.51 -4.11
CA CYS A 62 4.78 -4.78 -5.52
C CYS A 62 5.33 -3.66 -6.42
N ILE A 63 5.02 -2.40 -6.13
CA ILE A 63 5.44 -1.24 -6.94
C ILE A 63 6.97 -1.11 -7.00
N VAL A 64 7.70 -1.50 -5.94
CA VAL A 64 9.17 -1.45 -5.93
C VAL A 64 9.84 -2.75 -6.41
N GLY A 65 9.09 -3.66 -7.04
CA GLY A 65 9.61 -4.90 -7.62
C GLY A 65 9.97 -5.97 -6.58
N LEU A 66 9.26 -6.01 -5.46
CA LEU A 66 9.38 -7.02 -4.39
C LEU A 66 8.06 -7.82 -4.26
N ARG A 67 7.55 -8.34 -5.39
CA ARG A 67 6.23 -9.00 -5.44
C ARG A 67 6.20 -10.27 -4.58
N GLU A 68 7.29 -11.01 -4.52
CA GLU A 68 7.41 -12.23 -3.71
C GLU A 68 7.31 -11.93 -2.21
N ASP A 69 7.92 -10.83 -1.76
CA ASP A 69 7.82 -10.37 -0.38
C ASP A 69 6.37 -9.93 -0.05
N ALA A 70 5.69 -9.27 -1.00
CA ALA A 70 4.29 -8.89 -0.86
C ALA A 70 3.39 -10.12 -0.71
N VAL A 71 3.58 -11.15 -1.55
CA VAL A 71 2.85 -12.43 -1.47
C VAL A 71 3.09 -13.12 -0.13
N ALA A 72 4.36 -13.22 0.30
CA ALA A 72 4.70 -13.84 1.58
C ALA A 72 4.06 -13.09 2.77
N MET A 73 4.05 -11.76 2.73
CA MET A 73 3.45 -10.91 3.75
C MET A 73 1.92 -11.05 3.80
N LEU A 74 1.27 -11.22 2.65
CA LEU A 74 -0.18 -11.34 2.55
C LEU A 74 -0.71 -12.75 2.84
N ARG A 75 0.16 -13.76 2.86
CA ARG A 75 -0.19 -15.18 3.09
C ARG A 75 -1.07 -15.45 4.33
N PRO A 76 -0.90 -14.77 5.48
CA PRO A 76 -1.74 -15.00 6.65
C PRO A 76 -3.17 -14.47 6.50
N PHE A 77 -3.44 -13.64 5.48
CA PHE A 77 -4.74 -13.01 5.26
C PHE A 77 -5.53 -13.80 4.22
N SER A 78 -6.75 -14.23 4.57
CA SER A 78 -7.63 -14.98 3.67
C SER A 78 -8.00 -14.23 2.38
N TRP A 79 -7.93 -12.90 2.40
CA TRP A 79 -8.18 -12.01 1.24
C TRP A 79 -6.89 -11.56 0.54
N GLY A 80 -5.72 -12.02 0.99
CA GLY A 80 -4.42 -11.55 0.49
C GLY A 80 -4.21 -11.83 -1.01
N GLU A 81 -4.53 -13.03 -1.46
CA GLU A 81 -4.44 -13.39 -2.89
C GLU A 81 -5.43 -12.57 -3.74
N GLU A 82 -6.64 -12.32 -3.20
CA GLU A 82 -7.65 -11.52 -3.88
C GLU A 82 -7.20 -10.07 -4.06
N PHE A 83 -6.49 -9.48 -3.09
CA PHE A 83 -5.91 -8.14 -3.24
C PHE A 83 -4.97 -8.04 -4.42
N LEU A 84 -4.07 -9.02 -4.56
CA LEU A 84 -3.09 -9.05 -5.65
C LEU A 84 -3.78 -9.29 -7.00
N ARG A 85 -4.76 -10.20 -7.05
CA ARG A 85 -5.53 -10.51 -8.26
C ARG A 85 -6.37 -9.31 -8.71
N LEU A 86 -7.06 -8.65 -7.78
CA LEU A 86 -7.94 -7.52 -8.06
C LEU A 86 -7.18 -6.32 -8.65
N ASN A 87 -5.91 -6.15 -8.27
CA ASN A 87 -5.09 -5.02 -8.66
C ASN A 87 -3.93 -5.40 -9.59
N GLU A 88 -3.93 -6.60 -10.19
CA GLU A 88 -2.78 -7.13 -10.92
C GLU A 88 -2.29 -6.18 -12.03
N GLU A 89 -3.18 -5.78 -12.93
CA GLU A 89 -2.86 -4.87 -14.04
C GLU A 89 -2.34 -3.51 -13.54
N ALA A 90 -2.98 -2.96 -12.50
CA ALA A 90 -2.57 -1.68 -11.92
C ALA A 90 -1.17 -1.80 -11.28
N LEU A 91 -0.93 -2.84 -10.48
CA LEU A 91 0.35 -3.07 -9.81
C LEU A 91 1.49 -3.31 -10.81
N GLU A 92 1.22 -4.01 -11.91
CA GLU A 92 2.19 -4.22 -12.98
C GLU A 92 2.52 -2.91 -13.71
N GLY A 93 1.49 -2.14 -14.05
CA GLY A 93 1.67 -0.80 -14.61
C GLY A 93 2.52 0.08 -13.71
N TYR A 94 2.18 0.14 -12.43
CA TYR A 94 2.87 0.98 -11.44
C TYR A 94 4.31 0.53 -11.17
N ALA A 95 4.59 -0.78 -11.21
CA ALA A 95 5.94 -1.30 -11.07
C ALA A 95 6.84 -0.98 -12.29
N SER A 96 6.24 -0.76 -13.46
CA SER A 96 6.97 -0.36 -14.68
C SER A 96 7.20 1.15 -14.78
N ALA A 97 6.49 1.96 -14.00
CA ALA A 97 6.60 3.41 -14.03
C ALA A 97 7.93 3.89 -13.44
N SER A 98 8.55 4.88 -14.09
CA SER A 98 9.84 5.44 -13.65
C SER A 98 9.69 6.48 -12.53
N ASP A 99 8.56 7.18 -12.51
CA ASP A 99 8.21 8.20 -11.53
C ASP A 99 6.69 8.32 -11.38
N SER A 100 6.25 9.20 -10.48
CA SER A 100 4.82 9.41 -10.20
C SER A 100 4.01 10.04 -11.33
N ALA A 101 4.64 10.56 -12.39
CA ALA A 101 3.92 11.08 -13.56
C ALA A 101 3.57 9.96 -14.55
N GLY A 102 4.26 8.82 -14.48
CA GLY A 102 3.98 7.62 -15.28
C GLY A 102 2.97 6.66 -14.64
N VAL A 103 2.27 7.08 -13.57
CA VAL A 103 1.37 6.28 -12.74
C VAL A 103 -0.05 6.84 -12.83
#